data_AF-A0A5E8ERG6-F1
#
_entry.id   AF-A0A5E8ERG6-F1
#
_cell.length_a   1.000
_cell.length_b   1.000
_cell.length_c   1.000
_cell.angle_alpha   90.00
_cell.angle_beta   90.00
_cell.angle_gamma   90.00
#
_symmetry.space_group_name_H-M   'P 1'
#
loop_
_entity.id
_entity.type
_entity.pdbx_description
1 polymer ?
#
loop_
_entity_poly.entity_id
_entity_poly.type
_entity_poly.pdbx_seq_one_letter_code
_entity_poly.pdbx_strand_id
1 'polypeptide(L)'
;MMPLTSLELIFRKSVDDRRFRSLARVLDGIQSEVEKEAEQLRRARNRMMDCAAFSLEMVENGERSEGMSAKLDTLARGLEANRARQLLLGHQMSLLTTIRDIMPNFLRSHRA
;
A
#
# COMPACT_ATOMS: atom_id res chain seq x y z
N MET A 1 13.19 -50.26 -11.52
CA MET A 1 14.06 -49.23 -10.89
C MET A 1 13.62 -47.88 -11.39
N MET A 2 13.24 -46.94 -10.52
CA MET A 2 13.04 -45.54 -10.94
C MET A 2 14.39 -44.82 -10.99
N PRO A 3 14.66 -44.00 -12.01
CA PRO A 3 15.94 -43.30 -12.13
C PRO A 3 16.01 -42.15 -11.11
N LEU A 4 17.19 -41.96 -10.52
CA LEU A 4 17.48 -40.90 -9.53
C LEU A 4 17.13 -39.49 -10.04
N THR A 5 17.14 -39.28 -11.36
CA THR A 5 16.73 -38.03 -12.02
C THR A 5 15.26 -37.65 -11.76
N SER A 6 14.37 -38.64 -11.62
CA SER A 6 12.96 -38.40 -11.30
C SER A 6 12.79 -37.89 -9.87
N LEU A 7 13.64 -38.34 -8.94
CA LEU A 7 13.63 -37.86 -7.54
C LEU A 7 14.11 -36.42 -7.46
N GLU A 8 15.22 -36.07 -8.12
CA GLU A 8 15.73 -34.68 -8.16
C GLU A 8 14.69 -33.68 -8.71
N LEU A 9 13.97 -34.06 -9.76
CA LEU A 9 12.87 -33.26 -10.32
C LEU A 9 11.71 -33.06 -9.34
N ILE A 10 11.32 -34.12 -8.61
CA ILE A 10 10.26 -34.04 -7.58
C ILE A 10 10.70 -33.15 -6.41
N PHE A 11 11.94 -33.32 -5.95
CA PHE A 11 12.52 -32.49 -4.87
C PHE A 11 12.57 -31.01 -5.28
N ARG A 12 13.07 -30.71 -6.48
CA ARG A 12 13.14 -29.35 -7.02
C ARG A 12 11.75 -28.69 -7.11
N LYS A 13 10.77 -29.39 -7.69
CA LYS A 13 9.37 -28.93 -7.78
C LYS A 13 8.76 -28.63 -6.39
N SER A 14 9.05 -29.48 -5.39
CA SER A 14 8.55 -29.28 -4.03
C SER A 14 9.17 -28.08 -3.31
N VAL A 15 10.46 -27.82 -3.56
CA VAL A 15 11.21 -26.66 -3.01
C VAL A 15 10.69 -25.37 -3.62
N ASP A 16 10.49 -25.36 -4.94
CA ASP A 16 9.95 -24.21 -5.66
C ASP A 16 8.53 -23.88 -5.16
N ASP A 17 7.65 -24.88 -5.04
CA ASP A 17 6.31 -24.71 -4.48
C ASP A 17 6.32 -24.10 -3.05
N ARG A 18 7.27 -24.50 -2.19
CA ARG A 18 7.41 -23.90 -0.85
C ARG A 18 7.87 -22.45 -0.92
N ARG A 19 8.83 -22.13 -1.79
CA ARG A 19 9.33 -20.77 -2.00
C ARG A 19 8.23 -19.85 -2.51
N PHE A 20 7.45 -20.29 -3.50
CA PHE A 20 6.33 -19.50 -4.03
C PHE A 20 5.21 -19.30 -3.00
N ARG A 21 4.87 -20.33 -2.21
CA ARG A 21 3.93 -20.14 -1.08
C ARG A 21 4.45 -19.16 -0.04
N SER A 22 5.75 -19.19 0.25
CA SER A 22 6.36 -18.21 1.16
C SER A 22 6.29 -16.80 0.59
N LEU A 23 6.57 -16.64 -0.70
CA LEU A 23 6.45 -15.34 -1.39
C LEU A 23 5.02 -14.81 -1.36
N ALA A 24 4.03 -15.65 -1.65
CA ALA A 24 2.62 -15.28 -1.58
C ALA A 24 2.25 -14.72 -0.19
N ARG A 25 2.66 -15.40 0.89
CA ARG A 25 2.42 -14.93 2.27
C ARG A 25 3.10 -13.59 2.57
N VAL A 26 4.31 -13.37 2.05
CA VAL A 26 5.00 -12.09 2.21
C VAL A 26 4.24 -10.98 1.48
N LEU A 27 3.78 -11.24 0.25
CA LEU A 27 2.97 -10.28 -0.52
C LEU A 27 1.65 -9.96 0.18
N ASP A 28 1.00 -10.95 0.80
CA ASP A 28 -0.20 -10.76 1.62
C ASP A 28 0.07 -9.88 2.84
N GLY A 29 1.19 -10.11 3.54
CA GLY A 29 1.62 -9.25 4.65
C GLY A 29 1.88 -7.80 4.22
N ILE A 30 2.55 -7.61 3.07
CA ILE A 30 2.80 -6.27 2.51
C ILE A 30 1.48 -5.59 2.14
N GLN A 31 0.55 -6.29 1.48
CA GLN A 31 -0.77 -5.72 1.15
C GLN A 31 -1.48 -5.22 2.41
N SER A 32 -1.52 -6.04 3.46
CA SER A 32 -2.20 -5.68 4.70
C SER A 32 -1.62 -4.41 5.33
N GLU A 33 -0.29 -4.24 5.34
CA GLU A 33 0.33 -3.02 5.85
C GLU A 33 0.06 -1.80 4.96
N VAL A 34 0.04 -1.97 3.63
CA VAL A 34 -0.34 -0.89 2.69
C VAL A 34 -1.79 -0.44 2.92
N GLU A 35 -2.72 -1.38 3.10
CA GLU A 35 -4.14 -1.07 3.39
C GLU A 35 -4.31 -0.35 4.72
N LYS A 36 -3.61 -0.82 5.76
CA LYS A 36 -3.61 -0.20 7.08
C LYS A 36 -3.08 1.24 7.03
N GLU A 37 -1.99 1.46 6.31
CA GLU A 37 -1.44 2.81 6.13
C GLU A 37 -2.40 3.71 5.33
N ALA A 38 -3.02 3.19 4.27
CA ALA A 38 -4.01 3.93 3.47
C ALA A 38 -5.20 4.38 4.34
N GLU A 39 -5.69 3.51 5.23
CA GLU A 39 -6.76 3.85 6.16
C GLU A 39 -6.32 4.90 7.19
N GLN A 40 -5.08 4.83 7.68
CA GLN A 40 -4.53 5.87 8.57
C GLN A 40 -4.43 7.22 7.87
N LEU A 41 -3.97 7.25 6.62
CA LEU A 41 -3.91 8.48 5.80
C LEU A 41 -5.31 9.05 5.56
N ARG A 42 -6.30 8.20 5.28
CA ARG A 42 -7.69 8.62 5.11
C ARG A 42 -8.24 9.28 6.38
N ARG A 43 -8.00 8.68 7.55
CA ARG A 43 -8.40 9.26 8.84
C ARG A 43 -7.70 10.60 9.11
N ALA A 44 -6.39 10.67 8.86
CA ALA A 44 -5.62 11.90 9.01
C ALA A 44 -6.13 13.02 8.10
N ARG A 45 -6.42 12.70 6.83
CA ARG A 45 -7.00 13.63 5.86
C ARG A 45 -8.33 14.18 6.35
N ASN A 46 -9.24 13.32 6.82
CA ASN A 46 -10.54 13.76 7.33
C ASN A 46 -10.38 14.75 8.48
N ARG A 47 -9.53 14.44 9.47
CA ARG A 47 -9.24 15.37 10.58
C ARG A 47 -8.68 16.71 10.10
N MET A 48 -7.78 16.69 9.11
CA MET A 48 -7.22 17.93 8.54
C MET A 48 -8.27 18.74 7.80
N MET A 49 -9.18 18.10 7.05
CA MET A 49 -10.29 18.78 6.38
C MET A 49 -11.27 19.38 7.39
N ASP A 50 -11.62 18.66 8.46
CA ASP A 50 -12.48 19.18 9.54
C ASP A 50 -11.83 20.41 10.20
N CYS A 51 -10.51 20.34 10.49
CA CYS A 51 -9.75 21.47 11.03
C CYS A 51 -9.68 22.65 10.06
N ALA A 52 -9.55 22.39 8.76
CA ALA A 52 -9.49 23.42 7.74
C ALA A 52 -10.84 24.11 7.59
N ALA A 53 -11.95 23.36 7.56
CA ALA A 53 -13.31 23.90 7.51
C ALA A 53 -13.61 24.80 8.72
N PHE A 54 -13.30 24.34 9.94
CA PHE A 54 -13.46 25.15 11.14
C PHE A 54 -12.60 26.42 11.11
N SER A 55 -11.34 26.30 10.69
CA SER A 55 -10.43 27.46 10.65
C SER A 55 -10.87 28.47 9.57
N LEU A 56 -11.45 27.99 8.47
CA LEU A 56 -12.01 28.83 7.41
C LEU A 56 -13.27 29.57 7.89
N GLU A 57 -14.18 28.88 8.57
CA GLU A 57 -15.38 29.50 9.16
C GLU A 57 -15.01 30.64 10.12
N MET A 58 -13.99 30.45 10.96
CA MET A 58 -13.48 31.51 11.84
C MET A 58 -12.93 32.72 11.07
N VAL A 59 -12.19 32.47 9.98
CA VAL A 59 -11.66 33.52 9.09
C VAL A 59 -12.80 34.29 8.39
N GLU A 60 -13.86 33.60 7.98
CA GLU A 60 -15.05 34.19 7.36
C GLU A 60 -15.87 35.03 8.34
N ASN A 61 -15.92 34.60 9.61
CA ASN A 61 -16.58 35.33 10.70
C ASN A 61 -15.78 36.54 11.22
N GLY A 62 -14.64 36.87 10.60
CA GLY A 62 -13.84 38.05 10.93
C GLY A 62 -12.74 37.82 11.96
N GLU A 63 -12.58 36.59 12.48
CA GLU A 63 -11.48 36.21 13.37
C GLU A 63 -10.20 35.91 12.56
N ARG A 64 -9.64 36.95 11.94
CA ARG A 64 -8.37 36.86 11.21
C ARG A 64 -7.19 37.19 12.12
N SER A 65 -6.51 36.15 12.58
CA SER A 65 -5.19 36.25 13.25
C SER A 65 -4.09 35.69 12.35
N GLU A 66 -2.87 36.21 12.43
CA GLU A 66 -1.68 35.65 11.77
C GLU A 66 -1.48 34.17 12.11
N GLY A 67 -1.83 33.75 13.33
CA GLY A 67 -1.80 32.35 13.75
C GLY A 67 -2.78 31.46 12.97
N MET A 68 -3.91 32.01 12.52
CA MET A 68 -4.90 31.28 11.73
C MET A 68 -4.43 31.06 10.29
N SER A 69 -3.79 32.07 9.68
CA SER A 69 -3.17 31.93 8.36
C SER A 69 -2.08 30.86 8.38
N ALA A 70 -1.17 30.90 9.35
CA ALA A 70 -0.12 29.89 9.49
C ALA A 70 -0.67 28.47 9.73
N LYS A 71 -1.81 28.35 10.43
CA LYS A 71 -2.51 27.08 10.64
C LYS A 71 -3.09 26.53 9.33
N LEU A 72 -3.75 27.37 8.53
CA LEU A 72 -4.25 26.99 7.21
C LEU A 72 -3.12 26.55 6.27
N ASP A 73 -2.00 27.28 6.24
CA ASP A 73 -0.83 26.90 5.45
C ASP A 73 -0.23 25.55 5.87
N THR A 74 -0.24 25.27 7.17
CA THR A 74 0.22 23.98 7.70
C THR A 74 -0.74 22.85 7.32
N LEU A 75 -2.05 23.08 7.38
CA LEU A 75 -3.06 22.12 6.93
C LEU A 75 -2.96 21.84 5.43
N ALA A 76 -2.75 22.88 4.61
CA ALA A 76 -2.57 22.74 3.17
C ALA A 76 -1.35 21.87 2.84
N ARG A 77 -0.19 22.15 3.45
CA ARG A 77 1.02 21.31 3.29
C ARG A 77 0.81 19.88 3.77
N GLY A 78 0.08 19.69 4.88
CA GLY A 78 -0.27 18.37 5.40
C GLY A 78 -1.15 17.56 4.44
N LEU A 79 -2.14 18.21 3.80
CA LEU A 79 -3.00 17.60 2.80
C LEU A 79 -2.23 17.20 1.54
N GLU A 80 -1.31 18.05 1.05
CA GLU A 80 -0.47 17.72 -0.10
C GLU A 80 0.46 16.54 0.20
N ALA A 81 1.10 16.52 1.37
CA ALA A 81 1.92 15.38 1.78
C ALA A 81 1.10 14.08 1.91
N ASN A 82 -0.12 14.17 2.45
CA ASN A 82 -1.04 13.03 2.55
C ASN A 82 -1.42 12.50 1.16
N ARG A 83 -1.73 13.39 0.22
CA ARG A 83 -2.07 13.05 -1.16
C ARG A 83 -0.90 12.38 -1.88
N ALA A 84 0.30 12.94 -1.76
CA ALA A 84 1.52 12.35 -2.34
C ALA A 84 1.75 10.92 -1.82
N ARG A 85 1.55 10.70 -0.51
CA ARG A 85 1.68 9.37 0.08
C ARG A 85 0.58 8.41 -0.41
N GLN A 86 -0.68 8.87 -0.51
CA GLN A 86 -1.78 8.06 -1.06
C GLN A 86 -1.50 7.61 -2.50
N LEU A 87 -0.94 8.49 -3.34
CA LEU A 87 -0.55 8.13 -4.70
C LEU A 87 0.54 7.05 -4.71
N LEU A 88 1.54 7.16 -3.84
CA LEU A 88 2.59 6.16 -3.73
C LEU A 88 2.04 4.80 -3.26
N LEU A 89 1.15 4.77 -2.26
CA LEU A 89 0.48 3.54 -1.84
C LEU A 89 -0.36 2.93 -2.96
N GLY A 90 -1.02 3.76 -3.78
CA GLY A 90 -1.74 3.32 -4.97
C GLY A 90 -0.85 2.61 -5.99
N HIS A 91 0.35 3.16 -6.25
CA HIS A 91 1.34 2.51 -7.13
C HIS A 91 1.84 1.18 -6.54
N GLN A 92 2.13 1.15 -5.24
CA GLN A 92 2.53 -0.07 -4.55
C GLN A 92 1.45 -1.15 -4.64
N MET A 93 0.18 -0.79 -4.44
CA MET A 93 -0.94 -1.71 -4.56
C MET A 93 -1.10 -2.25 -5.98
N SER A 94 -0.99 -1.39 -6.99
CA SER A 94 -1.03 -1.80 -8.40
C SER A 94 0.08 -2.80 -8.74
N LEU A 95 1.29 -2.54 -8.26
CA LEU A 95 2.42 -3.45 -8.43
C LEU A 95 2.17 -4.80 -7.75
N LEU A 96 1.67 -4.81 -6.51
CA LEU A 96 1.33 -6.03 -5.78
C LEU A 96 0.28 -6.87 -6.53
N THR A 97 -0.78 -6.22 -7.05
CA THR A 97 -1.80 -6.88 -7.88
C THR A 97 -1.17 -7.50 -9.13
N THR A 98 -0.34 -6.74 -9.84
CA THR A 98 0.35 -7.24 -11.04
C THR A 98 1.22 -8.47 -10.73
N ILE A 99 1.98 -8.43 -9.64
CA ILE A 99 2.82 -9.57 -9.21
C ILE A 99 1.94 -10.80 -8.91
N ARG A 100 0.80 -10.61 -8.25
CA ARG A 100 -0.13 -11.69 -7.94
C ARG A 100 -0.78 -12.31 -9.16
N ASP A 101 -1.09 -11.52 -10.19
CA ASP A 101 -1.68 -12.03 -11.42
C ASP A 101 -0.68 -12.85 -12.24
N ILE A 102 0.59 -12.46 -12.21
CA ILE A 102 1.66 -13.08 -12.98
C ILE A 102 2.19 -14.35 -12.29
N MET A 103 2.25 -14.39 -10.96
CA MET A 103 2.87 -15.47 -10.19
C MET A 103 2.26 -16.87 -10.44
N PRO A 104 0.91 -17.05 -10.55
CA PRO A 104 0.31 -18.33 -10.91
C PRO A 104 0.72 -18.83 -12.30
N ASN A 105 0.94 -17.93 -13.25
CA ASN A 105 1.33 -18.29 -14.62
C ASN A 105 2.79 -18.74 -14.68
N PHE A 106 3.69 -18.10 -13.91
CA PHE A 106 5.06 -18.60 -13.72
C PHE A 106 5.07 -19.99 -13.08
N LEU A 107 4.25 -20.21 -12.06
CA LEU A 107 4.09 -21.51 -11.40
C LEU A 107 3.59 -22.59 -12.37
N ARG A 108 2.62 -22.28 -13.24
CA ARG A 108 2.10 -23.23 -14.24
C ARG A 108 3.15 -23.57 -15.30
N SER A 109 3.87 -22.58 -15.82
CA SER A 109 4.95 -22.76 -16.79
C SER A 109 6.08 -23.64 -16.22
N HIS A 110 6.41 -23.50 -14.93
CA HIS A 110 7.47 -24.28 -14.30
C HIS A 110 7.06 -25.73 -13.95
N ARG A 111 5.75 -26.03 -13.96
CA ARG A 111 5.20 -27.35 -13.63
C ARG A 111 4.91 -28.22 -14.87
N ALA A 112 4.81 -27.61 -16.04
CA ALA A 112 4.65 -28.24 -17.36
C ALA A 112 6.00 -28.74 -17.89
#